data_AF-A0A7C1WFE5-F1
#
_entry.id   AF-A0A7C1WFE5-F1
#
_cell.length_a   1.000
_cell.length_b   1.000
_cell.length_c   1.000
_cell.angle_alpha   90.00
_cell.angle_beta   90.00
_cell.angle_gamma   90.00
#
_symmetry.space_group_name_H-M   'P 1'
#
loop_
_entity.id
_entity.type
_entity.pdbx_description
1 polymer ?
#
loop_
_entity_poly.entity_id
_entity_poly.type
_entity_poly.pdbx_seq_one_letter_code
_entity_poly.pdbx_strand_id
1 'polypeptide(L)'
;NEDQIVELKPQDVIIPEKGGEYLLKVANFVDECLEKIYKLKRYYNAEKKEDLIGKLVIGLAPHTSAGVLGRIIGFSSASVGYAHPFFHAAKRRNCDGDEDSFLLALDALLNFSRLFLPEKRGGKMDAPLVLTTKIDPREVDKEVRNMDIVDVYPIDFYRISQKFSKPQKIRIEKVGDRLGEENAFYDFKFTHNTSNISMGPRISAYKTLSAMEDKINAQLDLAEKIAAVDENDTAERVINSHFLPDLIGNMRAFSTQSFRCVDCNKKYRRVPLSGKCVCGGRLVLTVSHGSVEKYLKIAKMLVEKYEVDPYIRERIEIIEKSIETVFTGKKKQMSLADFL
;
A
#
# COMPACT_ATOMS: atom_id res chain seq x y z
N ASN A 1 2.57 -12.05 -35.39
CA ASN A 1 1.15 -11.70 -35.18
C ASN A 1 1.08 -11.02 -33.82
N GLU A 2 0.48 -9.84 -33.70
CA GLU A 2 0.46 -9.05 -32.45
C GLU A 2 -0.33 -9.73 -31.32
N ASP A 3 -1.28 -10.61 -31.67
CA ASP A 3 -2.09 -11.35 -30.70
C ASP A 3 -1.39 -12.61 -30.15
N GLN A 4 -0.13 -12.85 -30.53
CA GLN A 4 0.62 -13.99 -30.02
C GLN A 4 1.06 -13.75 -28.58
N ILE A 5 0.82 -14.76 -27.74
CA ILE A 5 1.31 -14.77 -26.37
C ILE A 5 2.82 -15.06 -26.40
N VAL A 6 3.61 -14.14 -25.85
CA VAL A 6 5.06 -14.23 -25.78
C VAL A 6 5.48 -14.37 -24.32
N GLU A 7 6.39 -15.30 -24.05
CA GLU A 7 6.94 -15.50 -22.72
C GLU A 7 7.82 -14.32 -22.28
N LEU A 8 7.49 -13.74 -21.13
CA LEU A 8 8.23 -12.62 -20.54
C LEU A 8 9.58 -13.11 -20.00
N LYS A 9 10.67 -12.48 -20.44
CA LYS A 9 12.02 -12.83 -19.93
C LYS A 9 12.21 -12.36 -18.47
N PRO A 10 13.07 -13.04 -17.68
CA PRO A 10 13.16 -12.85 -16.23
C PRO A 10 13.43 -11.44 -15.70
N GLN A 11 14.06 -10.56 -16.48
CA GLN A 11 14.42 -9.19 -16.09
C GLN A 11 13.71 -8.12 -16.93
N ASP A 12 12.75 -8.52 -17.76
CA ASP A 12 11.91 -7.57 -18.49
C ASP A 12 10.73 -7.12 -17.62
N VAL A 13 10.41 -5.83 -17.68
CA VAL A 13 9.36 -5.21 -16.88
C VAL A 13 8.41 -4.37 -17.74
N ILE A 14 7.14 -4.37 -17.34
CA ILE A 14 6.07 -3.55 -17.92
C ILE A 14 5.63 -2.56 -16.84
N ILE A 15 5.85 -1.28 -17.09
CA ILE A 15 5.66 -0.21 -16.10
C ILE A 15 4.26 0.41 -16.25
N PRO A 16 3.58 0.81 -15.16
CA PRO A 16 2.33 1.54 -15.27
C PRO A 16 2.53 2.86 -16.04
N GLU A 17 1.55 3.28 -16.85
CA GLU A 17 1.67 4.49 -17.69
C GLU A 17 2.08 5.74 -16.88
N LYS A 18 1.49 5.93 -15.69
CA LYS A 18 1.84 7.03 -14.77
C LYS A 18 3.30 6.97 -14.32
N GLY A 19 3.83 5.76 -14.13
CA GLY A 19 5.24 5.54 -13.84
C GLY A 19 6.12 5.92 -15.03
N GLY A 20 5.72 5.51 -16.24
CA GLY A 20 6.41 5.91 -17.48
C GLY A 20 6.45 7.42 -17.71
N GLU A 21 5.34 8.12 -17.47
CA GLU A 21 5.28 9.59 -17.54
C GLU A 21 6.22 10.27 -16.53
N TYR A 22 6.39 9.68 -15.34
CA TYR A 22 7.33 10.18 -14.35
C TYR A 22 8.79 9.88 -14.76
N LEU A 23 9.09 8.66 -15.22
CA LEU A 23 10.42 8.30 -15.69
C LEU A 23 10.85 9.12 -16.92
N LEU A 24 9.92 9.56 -17.76
CA LEU A 24 10.21 10.48 -18.86
C LEU A 24 10.76 11.82 -18.34
N LYS A 25 10.20 12.36 -17.26
CA LYS A 25 10.72 13.57 -16.60
C LYS A 25 12.11 13.32 -16.02
N VAL A 26 12.34 12.16 -15.41
CA VAL A 26 13.65 11.77 -14.88
C VAL A 26 14.68 11.63 -16.01
N ALA A 27 14.30 11.04 -17.15
CA ALA A 27 15.17 10.92 -18.31
C ALA A 27 15.63 12.29 -18.84
N ASN A 28 14.69 13.23 -18.97
CA ASN A 28 14.99 14.61 -19.36
C ASN A 28 15.87 15.33 -18.33
N PHE A 29 15.62 15.12 -17.04
CA PHE A 29 16.49 15.62 -15.97
C PHE A 29 17.93 15.09 -16.08
N VAL A 30 18.10 13.77 -16.28
CA VAL A 30 19.43 13.16 -16.44
C VAL A 30 20.15 13.72 -17.67
N ASP A 31 19.45 13.89 -18.79
CA ASP A 31 20.03 14.48 -20.00
C ASP A 31 20.45 15.93 -19.79
N GLU A 32 19.66 16.74 -19.08
CA GLU A 32 20.04 18.09 -18.70
C GLU A 32 21.25 18.12 -17.77
N CYS A 33 21.34 17.20 -16.80
CA CYS A 33 22.52 17.04 -15.96
C CYS A 33 23.76 16.71 -16.79
N LEU A 34 23.66 15.75 -17.70
CA LEU A 34 24.76 15.35 -18.59
C LEU A 34 25.26 16.54 -19.41
N GLU A 35 24.36 17.25 -20.08
CA GLU A 35 24.72 18.37 -20.96
C GLU A 35 25.18 19.61 -20.19
N LYS A 36 24.38 20.07 -19.22
CA LYS A 36 24.61 21.36 -18.56
C LYS A 36 25.67 21.28 -17.47
N ILE A 37 25.69 20.22 -16.68
CA ILE A 37 26.59 20.06 -15.53
C ILE A 37 27.86 19.32 -15.95
N TYR A 38 27.72 18.11 -16.52
CA TYR A 38 28.87 17.25 -16.82
C TYR A 38 29.52 17.52 -18.18
N LYS A 39 28.92 18.36 -19.03
CA LYS A 39 29.39 18.66 -20.40
C LYS A 39 29.55 17.41 -21.28
N LEU A 40 28.68 16.43 -21.06
CA LEU A 40 28.58 15.19 -21.83
C LEU A 40 27.39 15.23 -22.78
N LYS A 41 27.38 14.30 -23.75
CA LYS A 41 26.23 14.12 -24.64
C LYS A 41 25.03 13.57 -23.85
N ARG A 42 23.83 14.00 -24.24
CA ARG A 42 22.56 13.43 -23.77
C ARG A 42 22.50 11.93 -24.05
N TYR A 43 21.90 11.16 -23.14
CA TYR A 43 21.85 9.71 -23.19
C TYR A 43 20.47 9.18 -23.57
N TYR A 44 19.40 9.71 -22.96
CA TYR A 44 18.05 9.19 -23.17
C TYR A 44 17.42 9.73 -24.44
N ASN A 45 17.47 11.05 -24.66
CA ASN A 45 16.83 11.79 -25.74
C ASN A 45 15.34 11.43 -25.88
N ALA A 46 14.64 11.28 -24.76
CA ALA A 46 13.26 10.80 -24.73
C ALA A 46 12.26 11.95 -24.81
N GLU A 47 11.39 11.93 -25.82
CA GLU A 47 10.29 12.89 -25.98
C GLU A 47 8.96 12.29 -25.49
N LYS A 48 8.80 10.98 -25.63
CA LYS A 48 7.63 10.21 -25.20
C LYS A 48 8.03 9.04 -24.31
N LYS A 49 7.09 8.50 -23.54
CA LYS A 49 7.36 7.37 -22.63
C LYS A 49 7.83 6.13 -23.40
N GLU A 50 7.36 5.94 -24.63
CA GLU A 50 7.73 4.83 -25.51
C GLU A 50 9.22 4.84 -25.86
N ASP A 51 9.90 5.99 -25.85
CA ASP A 51 11.35 6.11 -26.08
C ASP A 51 12.19 5.47 -24.95
N LEU A 52 11.54 5.17 -23.82
CA LEU A 52 12.17 4.47 -22.70
C LEU A 52 12.18 2.94 -22.87
N ILE A 53 11.52 2.39 -23.89
CA ILE A 53 11.57 0.96 -24.20
C ILE A 53 13.02 0.56 -24.50
N GLY A 54 13.48 -0.52 -23.88
CA GLY A 54 14.85 -1.00 -23.93
C GLY A 54 15.81 -0.32 -22.95
N LYS A 55 15.41 0.77 -22.28
CA LYS A 55 16.24 1.41 -21.26
C LYS A 55 16.21 0.58 -19.96
N LEU A 56 17.32 0.66 -19.23
CA LEU A 56 17.51 -0.08 -18.00
C LEU A 56 16.97 0.69 -16.79
N VAL A 57 16.31 -0.05 -15.91
CA VAL A 57 15.81 0.42 -14.61
C VAL A 57 16.39 -0.44 -13.50
N ILE A 58 16.47 0.12 -12.31
CA ILE A 58 16.77 -0.61 -11.08
C ILE A 58 15.44 -0.74 -10.34
N GLY A 59 14.97 -1.99 -10.19
CA GLY A 59 13.91 -2.30 -9.24
C GLY A 59 14.49 -2.33 -7.83
N LEU A 60 13.87 -1.63 -6.88
CA LEU A 60 14.29 -1.62 -5.49
C LEU A 60 13.08 -1.73 -4.56
N ALA A 61 13.07 -2.78 -3.75
CA ALA A 61 12.04 -2.99 -2.76
C ALA A 61 12.32 -2.17 -1.49
N PRO A 62 11.29 -1.52 -0.91
CA PRO A 62 11.34 -1.06 0.47
C PRO A 62 11.89 -2.11 1.44
N HIS A 63 12.59 -1.65 2.46
CA HIS A 63 13.31 -2.42 3.46
C HIS A 63 14.39 -3.34 2.88
N THR A 64 14.92 -3.02 1.69
CA THR A 64 16.08 -3.70 1.10
C THR A 64 17.16 -2.71 0.66
N SER A 65 18.34 -3.21 0.31
CA SER A 65 19.45 -2.39 -0.19
C SER A 65 20.14 -2.99 -1.43
N ALA A 66 19.56 -4.05 -1.98
CA ALA A 66 20.01 -4.69 -3.20
C ALA A 66 18.99 -4.41 -4.30
N GLY A 67 19.37 -3.56 -5.26
CA GLY A 67 18.57 -3.32 -6.45
C GLY A 67 18.74 -4.44 -7.46
N VAL A 68 17.73 -4.70 -8.27
CA VAL A 68 17.79 -5.67 -9.37
C VAL A 68 17.63 -4.93 -10.69
N LEU A 69 18.57 -5.14 -11.60
CA LEU A 69 18.55 -4.53 -12.92
C LEU A 69 17.41 -5.14 -13.75
N GLY A 70 16.60 -4.30 -14.38
CA GLY A 70 15.55 -4.69 -15.29
C GLY A 70 15.57 -3.85 -16.57
N ARG A 71 14.83 -4.30 -17.57
CA ARG A 71 14.68 -3.62 -18.87
C ARG A 71 13.21 -3.33 -19.12
N ILE A 72 12.90 -2.09 -19.48
CA ILE A 72 11.53 -1.71 -19.84
C ILE A 72 11.20 -2.30 -21.20
N ILE A 73 10.10 -3.04 -21.31
CA ILE A 73 9.61 -3.57 -22.60
C ILE A 73 8.25 -3.03 -23.03
N GLY A 74 7.55 -2.33 -22.13
CA GLY A 74 6.26 -1.75 -22.44
C GLY A 74 5.60 -1.07 -21.25
N PHE A 75 4.39 -0.58 -21.48
CA PHE A 75 3.58 0.11 -20.47
C PHE A 75 2.18 -0.49 -20.36
N SER A 76 1.60 -0.40 -19.17
CA SER A 76 0.23 -0.87 -18.89
C SER A 76 -0.63 0.26 -18.32
N SER A 77 -1.90 0.33 -18.72
CA SER A 77 -2.85 1.29 -18.16
C SER A 77 -3.29 0.96 -16.72
N ALA A 78 -2.91 -0.22 -16.22
CA ALA A 78 -3.14 -0.60 -14.83
C ALA A 78 -2.20 0.18 -13.90
N SER A 79 -2.63 0.40 -12.65
CA SER A 79 -1.82 1.08 -11.63
C SER A 79 -0.81 0.16 -10.93
N VAL A 80 -0.33 -0.89 -11.61
CA VAL A 80 0.59 -1.91 -11.09
C VAL A 80 1.74 -2.13 -12.08
N GLY A 81 2.93 -2.45 -11.57
CA GLY A 81 4.06 -2.86 -12.39
C GLY A 81 4.07 -4.37 -12.55
N TYR A 82 4.23 -4.87 -13.77
CA TYR A 82 4.38 -6.29 -14.03
C TYR A 82 5.83 -6.62 -14.30
N ALA A 83 6.29 -7.72 -13.71
CA ALA A 83 7.57 -8.32 -14.04
C ALA A 83 7.46 -9.84 -13.88
N HIS A 84 8.47 -10.54 -14.39
CA HIS A 84 8.58 -11.97 -14.15
C HIS A 84 8.69 -12.26 -12.63
N PRO A 85 8.08 -13.33 -12.08
CA PRO A 85 8.12 -13.64 -10.65
C PRO A 85 9.53 -13.66 -10.04
N PHE A 86 10.52 -14.17 -10.78
CA PHE A 86 11.93 -14.09 -10.36
C PHE A 86 12.42 -12.67 -10.10
N PHE A 87 11.97 -11.67 -10.86
CA PHE A 87 12.33 -10.27 -10.63
C PHE A 87 11.76 -9.74 -9.30
N HIS A 88 10.54 -10.13 -8.94
CA HIS A 88 9.95 -9.77 -7.64
C HIS A 88 10.65 -10.50 -6.49
N ALA A 89 10.85 -11.81 -6.60
CA ALA A 89 11.49 -12.59 -5.55
C ALA A 89 12.97 -12.26 -5.35
N ALA A 90 13.71 -11.92 -6.41
CA ALA A 90 15.10 -11.43 -6.30
C ALA A 90 15.20 -10.15 -5.47
N LYS A 91 14.12 -9.35 -5.43
CA LYS A 91 13.99 -8.16 -4.57
C LYS A 91 13.36 -8.45 -3.21
N ARG A 92 13.22 -9.73 -2.84
CA ARG A 92 12.63 -10.18 -1.57
C ARG A 92 11.19 -9.70 -1.36
N ARG A 93 10.38 -9.77 -2.42
CA ARG A 93 8.94 -9.46 -2.40
C ARG A 93 8.09 -10.71 -2.38
N ASN A 94 7.05 -10.69 -1.54
CA ASN A 94 6.09 -11.79 -1.38
C ASN A 94 4.86 -11.62 -2.30
N CYS A 95 4.73 -10.45 -2.94
CA CYS A 95 3.63 -10.14 -3.86
C CYS A 95 2.21 -10.28 -3.25
N ASP A 96 2.07 -10.13 -1.93
CA ASP A 96 0.82 -10.19 -1.17
C ASP A 96 0.20 -8.78 -0.93
N GLY A 97 0.53 -7.81 -1.79
CA GLY A 97 0.16 -6.40 -1.67
C GLY A 97 1.34 -5.45 -1.46
N ASP A 98 2.57 -5.97 -1.56
CA ASP A 98 3.80 -5.21 -1.47
C ASP A 98 3.94 -4.10 -2.54
N GLU A 99 4.49 -2.96 -2.13
CA GLU A 99 4.88 -1.88 -3.04
C GLU A 99 6.34 -2.00 -3.47
N ASP A 100 6.67 -1.53 -4.67
CA ASP A 100 8.00 -1.64 -5.27
C ASP A 100 8.35 -0.34 -5.99
N SER A 101 9.64 -0.08 -6.20
CA SER A 101 10.10 1.14 -6.84
C SER A 101 10.96 0.85 -8.06
N PHE A 102 10.89 1.73 -9.06
CA PHE A 102 11.75 1.71 -10.22
C PHE A 102 12.53 3.03 -10.31
N LEU A 103 13.84 2.93 -10.45
CA LEU A 103 14.73 4.06 -10.74
C LEU A 103 15.33 3.88 -12.13
N LEU A 104 15.54 4.95 -12.89
CA LEU A 104 16.36 4.85 -14.10
C LEU A 104 17.80 4.50 -13.70
N ALA A 105 18.41 3.53 -14.38
CA ALA A 105 19.72 3.04 -13.97
C ALA A 105 20.81 4.13 -14.00
N LEU A 106 20.80 5.00 -15.02
CA LEU A 106 21.79 6.09 -15.11
C LEU A 106 21.55 7.18 -14.07
N ASP A 107 20.29 7.48 -13.74
CA ASP A 107 19.94 8.42 -12.66
C ASP A 107 20.54 7.94 -11.33
N ALA A 108 20.30 6.68 -10.98
CA ALA A 108 20.86 6.08 -9.77
C ALA A 108 22.40 6.12 -9.78
N LEU A 109 23.06 5.87 -10.92
CA LEU A 109 24.52 5.90 -11.00
C LEU A 109 25.11 7.31 -10.82
N LEU A 110 24.45 8.34 -11.35
CA LEU A 110 24.94 9.72 -11.29
C LEU A 110 24.63 10.38 -9.95
N ASN A 111 23.43 10.17 -9.42
CA ASN A 111 22.87 10.96 -8.33
C ASN A 111 22.91 10.25 -6.96
N PHE A 112 23.29 8.97 -6.91
CA PHE A 112 23.46 8.25 -5.66
C PHE A 112 24.85 8.48 -5.05
N SER A 113 24.88 8.81 -3.76
CA SER A 113 26.10 8.76 -2.95
C SER A 113 25.78 8.32 -1.53
N ARG A 114 26.63 7.44 -0.98
CA ARG A 114 26.54 7.02 0.43
C ARG A 114 26.68 8.19 1.41
N LEU A 115 27.28 9.30 0.98
CA LEU A 115 27.43 10.52 1.79
C LEU A 115 26.09 11.19 2.09
N PHE A 116 25.06 10.94 1.29
CA PHE A 116 23.71 11.48 1.51
C PHE A 116 22.84 10.57 2.38
N LEU A 117 23.32 9.37 2.74
CA LEU A 117 22.55 8.45 3.56
C LEU A 117 22.53 8.89 5.03
N PRO A 118 21.36 8.82 5.71
CA PRO A 118 21.28 9.11 7.13
C PRO A 118 22.22 8.21 7.94
N GLU A 119 22.94 8.81 8.88
CA GLU A 119 23.89 8.10 9.74
C GLU A 119 23.21 7.15 10.76
N LYS A 120 21.94 7.42 11.10
CA LYS A 120 21.18 6.65 12.09
C LYS A 120 20.67 5.31 11.52
N ARG A 121 20.49 4.32 12.42
CA ARG A 121 19.97 2.98 12.09
C ARG A 121 18.65 3.08 11.31
N GLY A 122 18.56 2.32 10.22
CA GLY A 122 17.42 2.32 9.29
C GLY A 122 17.62 3.20 8.05
N GLY A 123 18.52 4.20 8.09
CA GLY A 123 18.72 5.13 6.98
C GLY A 123 19.44 4.57 5.74
N LYS A 124 20.06 3.39 5.85
CA LYS A 124 20.74 2.72 4.74
C LYS A 124 19.85 1.76 3.95
N MET A 125 18.67 1.46 4.49
CA MET A 125 17.63 0.71 3.78
C MET A 125 16.99 1.64 2.76
N ASP A 126 16.40 1.09 1.70
CA ASP A 126 15.75 1.84 0.61
C ASP A 126 16.70 2.58 -0.32
N ALA A 127 17.99 2.23 -0.27
CA ALA A 127 19.02 2.73 -1.18
C ALA A 127 19.72 1.58 -1.92
N PRO A 128 20.00 1.71 -3.23
CA PRO A 128 20.62 0.65 -4.02
C PRO A 128 22.13 0.55 -3.72
N LEU A 129 22.50 -0.01 -2.56
CA LEU A 129 23.89 -0.20 -2.13
C LEU A 129 24.64 -1.22 -2.98
N VAL A 130 23.91 -2.20 -3.52
CA VAL A 130 24.39 -3.27 -4.38
C VAL A 130 23.40 -3.43 -5.54
N LEU A 131 23.90 -3.75 -6.72
CA LEU A 131 23.09 -3.99 -7.92
C LEU A 131 23.29 -5.42 -8.42
N THR A 132 22.21 -6.18 -8.45
CA THR A 132 22.16 -7.51 -9.08
C THR A 132 21.87 -7.35 -10.57
N THR A 133 22.84 -7.73 -11.40
CA THR A 133 22.74 -7.59 -12.87
C THR A 133 22.14 -8.80 -13.56
N LYS A 134 22.28 -9.99 -12.96
CA LYS A 134 21.74 -11.25 -13.47
C LYS A 134 21.01 -11.97 -12.33
N ILE A 135 19.80 -12.43 -12.62
CA ILE A 135 19.02 -13.23 -11.68
C ILE A 135 19.44 -14.71 -11.79
N ASP A 136 19.74 -15.34 -10.66
CA ASP A 136 19.90 -16.79 -10.54
C ASP A 136 18.68 -17.41 -9.83
N PRO A 137 17.88 -18.27 -10.50
CA PRO A 137 16.73 -18.96 -9.91
C PRO A 137 17.06 -19.78 -8.65
N ARG A 138 18.33 -20.12 -8.41
CA ARG A 138 18.76 -20.85 -7.20
C ARG A 138 18.86 -19.95 -5.98
N GLU A 139 19.07 -18.65 -6.19
CA GLU A 139 19.26 -17.65 -5.13
C GLU A 139 17.97 -16.92 -4.76
N VAL A 140 16.95 -16.96 -5.62
CA VAL A 140 15.65 -16.35 -5.34
C VAL A 140 14.89 -17.10 -4.25
N ASP A 141 13.93 -16.39 -3.65
CA ASP A 141 13.12 -16.86 -2.54
C ASP A 141 12.39 -18.20 -2.83
N LYS A 142 12.06 -18.92 -1.75
CA LYS A 142 11.39 -20.23 -1.81
C LYS A 142 9.96 -20.14 -2.34
N GLU A 143 9.30 -18.99 -2.22
CA GLU A 143 7.92 -18.82 -2.67
C GLU A 143 7.77 -19.09 -4.17
N VAL A 144 8.63 -18.49 -5.00
CA VAL A 144 8.59 -18.71 -6.45
C VAL A 144 8.89 -20.16 -6.83
N ARG A 145 9.68 -20.89 -6.01
CA ARG A 145 9.96 -22.31 -6.25
C ARG A 145 8.71 -23.19 -6.17
N ASN A 146 7.65 -22.71 -5.50
CA ASN A 146 6.40 -23.44 -5.35
C ASN A 146 5.37 -23.12 -6.45
N MET A 147 5.68 -22.24 -7.40
CA MET A 147 4.78 -21.94 -8.51
C MET A 147 4.62 -23.13 -9.44
N ASP A 148 3.37 -23.48 -9.73
CA ASP A 148 3.03 -24.47 -10.75
C ASP A 148 3.23 -23.87 -12.15
N ILE A 149 3.89 -24.61 -13.05
CA ILE A 149 4.27 -24.13 -14.39
C ILE A 149 3.67 -24.98 -15.52
N VAL A 150 2.62 -25.73 -15.19
CA VAL A 150 1.89 -26.59 -16.12
C VAL A 150 0.84 -25.79 -16.92
N ASP A 151 0.56 -26.23 -18.14
CA ASP A 151 -0.48 -25.67 -19.01
C ASP A 151 -1.87 -26.16 -18.60
N VAL A 152 -1.98 -27.43 -18.17
CA VAL A 152 -3.22 -28.04 -17.70
C VAL A 152 -2.91 -28.91 -16.48
N TYR A 153 -3.72 -28.77 -15.43
CA TYR A 153 -3.60 -29.67 -14.27
C TYR A 153 -4.01 -31.10 -14.65
N PRO A 154 -3.28 -32.13 -14.19
CA PRO A 154 -3.62 -33.52 -14.48
C PRO A 154 -4.96 -33.92 -13.84
N ILE A 155 -5.68 -34.85 -14.45
CA ILE A 155 -7.00 -35.29 -13.94
C ILE A 155 -6.95 -35.80 -12.48
N ASP A 156 -5.83 -36.40 -12.08
CA ASP A 156 -5.65 -36.92 -10.74
C ASP A 156 -5.61 -35.81 -9.68
N PHE A 157 -5.21 -34.59 -10.03
CA PHE A 157 -5.28 -33.42 -9.16
C PHE A 157 -6.73 -33.17 -8.72
N TYR A 158 -7.66 -33.15 -9.68
CA TYR A 158 -9.08 -32.94 -9.42
C TYR A 158 -9.72 -34.07 -8.64
N ARG A 159 -9.28 -35.33 -8.84
CA ARG A 159 -9.79 -36.49 -8.08
C ARG A 159 -9.30 -36.51 -6.63
N ILE A 160 -8.06 -36.09 -6.41
CA ILE A 160 -7.45 -36.07 -5.08
C ILE A 160 -8.00 -34.90 -4.25
N SER A 161 -8.29 -33.76 -4.88
CA SER A 161 -8.87 -32.60 -4.19
C SER A 161 -10.25 -32.88 -3.59
N GLN A 162 -11.07 -33.72 -4.24
CA GLN A 162 -12.37 -34.19 -3.71
C GLN A 162 -12.25 -34.96 -2.39
N LYS A 163 -11.06 -35.52 -2.09
CA LYS A 163 -10.78 -36.25 -0.84
C LYS A 163 -10.16 -35.36 0.24
N PHE A 164 -10.12 -34.04 0.05
CA PHE A 164 -9.46 -33.07 0.95
C PHE A 164 -8.02 -33.49 1.32
N SER A 165 -7.32 -34.07 0.35
CA SER A 165 -5.97 -34.59 0.55
C SER A 165 -4.96 -33.46 0.63
N LYS A 166 -3.91 -33.67 1.43
CA LYS A 166 -2.79 -32.73 1.54
C LYS A 166 -2.09 -32.53 0.19
N PRO A 167 -1.63 -31.30 -0.14
CA PRO A 167 -1.06 -30.97 -1.44
C PRO A 167 0.21 -31.77 -1.77
N GLN A 168 0.95 -32.27 -0.77
CA GLN A 168 2.16 -33.08 -0.99
C GLN A 168 1.88 -34.47 -1.60
N LYS A 169 0.62 -34.93 -1.64
CA LYS A 169 0.27 -36.26 -2.16
C LYS A 169 0.30 -36.35 -3.69
N ILE A 170 0.25 -35.22 -4.38
CA ILE A 170 0.32 -35.17 -5.83
C ILE A 170 1.54 -34.36 -6.25
N ARG A 171 2.22 -34.84 -7.29
CA ARG A 171 3.34 -34.13 -7.90
C ARG A 171 2.83 -33.37 -9.12
N ILE A 172 2.87 -32.05 -9.01
CA ILE A 172 2.69 -31.11 -10.12
C ILE A 172 4.06 -30.51 -10.37
N GLU A 173 4.40 -30.27 -11.64
CA GLU A 173 5.66 -29.65 -12.00
C GLU A 173 5.72 -28.21 -11.49
N LYS A 174 6.78 -27.92 -10.73
CA LYS A 174 7.02 -26.60 -10.14
C LYS A 174 8.32 -26.01 -10.63
N VAL A 175 8.46 -24.70 -10.47
CA VAL A 175 9.74 -23.99 -10.72
C VAL A 175 10.90 -24.63 -9.96
N GLY A 176 10.66 -25.09 -8.72
CA GLY A 176 11.65 -25.76 -7.89
C GLY A 176 12.21 -27.06 -8.48
N ASP A 177 11.43 -27.77 -9.31
CA ASP A 177 11.87 -29.02 -9.96
C ASP A 177 12.87 -28.77 -11.09
N ARG A 178 12.87 -27.58 -11.71
CA ARG A 178 13.77 -27.20 -12.84
C ARG A 178 15.08 -26.53 -12.39
N LEU A 179 15.31 -26.37 -11.08
CA LEU A 179 16.48 -25.63 -10.59
C LEU A 179 17.80 -26.32 -10.97
N GLY A 180 18.67 -25.59 -11.68
CA GLY A 180 19.97 -26.09 -12.13
C GLY A 180 19.98 -26.56 -13.59
N GLU A 181 18.82 -26.62 -14.24
CA GLU A 181 18.67 -26.89 -15.66
C GLU A 181 18.60 -25.59 -16.48
N GLU A 182 18.82 -25.66 -17.80
CA GLU A 182 18.73 -24.48 -18.68
C GLU A 182 17.29 -23.96 -18.82
N ASN A 183 16.32 -24.88 -18.80
CA ASN A 183 14.88 -24.59 -18.83
C ASN A 183 14.36 -23.92 -17.52
N ALA A 184 15.22 -23.63 -16.54
CA ALA A 184 14.84 -22.88 -15.34
C ALA A 184 14.42 -21.43 -15.64
N PHE A 185 14.77 -20.90 -16.82
CA PHE A 185 14.54 -19.52 -17.20
C PHE A 185 13.42 -19.31 -18.22
N TYR A 186 12.88 -20.38 -18.79
CA TYR A 186 11.92 -20.32 -19.90
C TYR A 186 10.99 -21.55 -19.90
N ASP A 187 10.03 -21.56 -20.83
CA ASP A 187 9.00 -22.58 -20.97
C ASP A 187 8.06 -22.67 -19.77
N PHE A 188 7.73 -21.53 -19.16
CA PHE A 188 6.70 -21.45 -18.13
C PHE A 188 5.33 -21.37 -18.78
N LYS A 189 4.43 -22.26 -18.36
CA LYS A 189 3.04 -22.28 -18.82
C LYS A 189 2.11 -21.71 -17.75
N PHE A 190 0.87 -21.50 -18.16
CA PHE A 190 -0.21 -21.03 -17.31
C PHE A 190 -1.51 -21.67 -17.78
N THR A 191 -2.47 -21.79 -16.88
CA THR A 191 -3.71 -22.55 -17.11
C THR A 191 -4.84 -21.72 -17.71
N HIS A 192 -4.89 -20.41 -17.44
CA HIS A 192 -5.99 -19.54 -17.82
C HIS A 192 -5.50 -18.37 -18.65
N ASN A 193 -6.08 -18.19 -19.84
CA ASN A 193 -5.83 -17.03 -20.69
C ASN A 193 -6.59 -15.81 -20.17
N THR A 194 -6.02 -14.63 -20.42
CA THR A 194 -6.70 -13.35 -20.23
C THR A 194 -6.67 -12.58 -21.54
N SER A 195 -7.73 -11.80 -21.82
CA SER A 195 -7.77 -10.97 -23.03
C SER A 195 -6.84 -9.76 -22.91
N ASN A 196 -6.77 -9.16 -21.72
CA ASN A 196 -5.90 -8.01 -21.45
C ASN A 196 -5.56 -7.96 -19.96
N ILE A 197 -4.26 -7.94 -19.64
CA ILE A 197 -3.73 -7.88 -18.27
C ILE A 197 -4.11 -6.60 -17.52
N SER A 198 -4.46 -5.54 -18.26
CA SER A 198 -4.85 -4.22 -17.74
C SER A 198 -6.36 -4.02 -17.67
N MET A 199 -7.16 -5.03 -18.00
CA MET A 199 -8.62 -4.94 -17.99
C MET A 199 -9.14 -4.89 -16.55
N GLY A 200 -9.84 -3.81 -16.19
CA GLY A 200 -10.44 -3.64 -14.88
C GLY A 200 -10.48 -2.19 -14.40
N PRO A 201 -11.09 -1.94 -13.23
CA PRO A 201 -11.11 -0.61 -12.64
C PRO A 201 -9.69 -0.16 -12.28
N ARG A 202 -9.25 0.97 -12.85
CA ARG A 202 -7.87 1.47 -12.72
C ARG A 202 -7.53 2.02 -11.32
N ILE A 203 -8.56 2.44 -10.59
CA ILE A 203 -8.47 3.07 -9.27
C ILE A 203 -9.54 2.41 -8.38
N SER A 204 -9.17 2.06 -7.15
CA SER A 204 -10.13 1.54 -6.19
C SER A 204 -11.13 2.61 -5.75
N ALA A 205 -12.40 2.23 -5.56
CA ALA A 205 -13.43 3.13 -5.04
C ALA A 205 -13.06 3.73 -3.68
N TYR A 206 -12.25 3.02 -2.89
CA TYR A 206 -11.72 3.53 -1.63
C TYR A 206 -10.93 4.85 -1.76
N LYS A 207 -10.21 5.05 -2.89
CA LYS A 207 -9.43 6.27 -3.14
C LYS A 207 -10.30 7.43 -3.64
N THR A 208 -11.48 7.15 -4.20
CA THR A 208 -12.39 8.20 -4.69
C THR A 208 -13.27 8.79 -3.58
N LEU A 209 -13.49 8.05 -2.50
CA LEU A 209 -14.25 8.51 -1.34
C LEU A 209 -13.33 9.29 -0.37
N SER A 210 -13.72 10.52 -0.05
CA SER A 210 -12.91 11.42 0.80
C SER A 210 -13.25 11.27 2.28
N ALA A 211 -14.54 11.25 2.64
CA ALA A 211 -14.97 11.12 4.03
C ALA A 211 -14.95 9.67 4.50
N MET A 212 -14.62 9.47 5.78
CA MET A 212 -14.63 8.14 6.38
C MET A 212 -16.05 7.56 6.47
N GLU A 213 -17.04 8.42 6.71
CA GLU A 213 -18.45 8.06 6.73
C GLU A 213 -18.89 7.45 5.39
N ASP A 214 -18.56 8.10 4.27
CA ASP A 214 -18.84 7.59 2.92
C ASP A 214 -18.19 6.21 2.69
N LYS A 215 -16.96 6.01 3.18
CA LYS A 215 -16.25 4.74 3.05
C LYS A 215 -16.95 3.61 3.80
N ILE A 216 -17.42 3.90 5.01
CA ILE A 216 -18.12 2.92 5.85
C ILE A 216 -19.49 2.60 5.24
N ASN A 217 -20.22 3.63 4.80
CA ASN A 217 -21.50 3.44 4.13
C ASN A 217 -21.36 2.63 2.84
N ALA A 218 -20.33 2.90 2.02
CA ALA A 218 -20.05 2.10 0.83
C ALA A 218 -19.62 0.66 1.14
N GLN A 219 -18.86 0.44 2.22
CA GLN A 219 -18.49 -0.90 2.68
C GLN A 219 -19.73 -1.70 3.11
N LEU A 220 -20.66 -1.08 3.84
CA LEU A 220 -21.86 -1.74 4.34
C LEU A 220 -22.93 -1.93 3.26
N ASP A 221 -23.09 -0.96 2.35
CA ASP A 221 -23.92 -1.12 1.15
C ASP A 221 -23.44 -2.30 0.28
N LEU A 222 -22.13 -2.56 0.26
CA LEU A 222 -21.59 -3.75 -0.38
C LEU A 222 -21.90 -5.02 0.41
N ALA A 223 -21.80 -4.99 1.74
CA ALA A 223 -22.14 -6.12 2.59
C ALA A 223 -23.61 -6.56 2.40
N GLU A 224 -24.55 -5.61 2.38
CA GLU A 224 -25.98 -5.85 2.14
C GLU A 224 -26.26 -6.49 0.76
N LYS A 225 -25.37 -6.30 -0.22
CA LYS A 225 -25.52 -6.85 -1.58
C LYS A 225 -24.92 -8.24 -1.74
N ILE A 226 -23.99 -8.65 -0.86
CA ILE A 226 -23.23 -9.89 -1.02
C ILE A 226 -23.84 -10.97 -0.14
N ALA A 227 -24.43 -12.00 -0.76
CA ALA A 227 -25.05 -13.12 -0.05
C ALA A 227 -24.10 -13.92 0.88
N ALA A 228 -22.79 -13.84 0.65
CA ALA A 228 -21.78 -14.53 1.46
C ALA A 228 -21.30 -13.71 2.68
N VAL A 229 -21.76 -12.47 2.83
CA VAL A 229 -21.35 -11.56 3.90
C VAL A 229 -22.54 -11.32 4.81
N ASP A 230 -22.34 -11.48 6.11
CA ASP A 230 -23.30 -11.07 7.13
C ASP A 230 -23.08 -9.59 7.45
N GLU A 231 -24.05 -8.76 7.11
CA GLU A 231 -24.00 -7.31 7.34
C GLU A 231 -23.95 -6.94 8.82
N ASN A 232 -24.59 -7.73 9.70
CA ASN A 232 -24.63 -7.48 11.13
C ASN A 232 -23.27 -7.80 11.76
N ASP A 233 -22.68 -8.98 11.47
CA ASP A 233 -21.31 -9.32 11.92
C ASP A 233 -20.28 -8.31 11.37
N THR A 234 -20.46 -7.85 10.13
CA THR A 234 -19.58 -6.82 9.55
C THR A 234 -19.66 -5.51 10.33
N ALA A 235 -20.87 -5.04 10.65
CA ALA A 235 -21.07 -3.83 11.45
C ALA A 235 -20.46 -3.97 12.85
N GLU A 236 -20.69 -5.09 13.53
CA GLU A 236 -20.11 -5.37 14.85
C GLU A 236 -18.59 -5.36 14.84
N ARG A 237 -17.97 -6.02 13.85
CA ARG A 237 -16.51 -6.06 13.71
C ARG A 237 -15.95 -4.66 13.52
N VAL A 238 -16.55 -3.85 12.66
CA VAL A 238 -16.12 -2.47 12.41
C VAL A 238 -16.19 -1.63 13.68
N ILE A 239 -17.28 -1.75 14.45
CA ILE A 239 -17.43 -1.04 15.72
C ILE A 239 -16.35 -1.47 16.74
N ASN A 240 -16.14 -2.78 16.90
CA ASN A 240 -15.22 -3.32 17.90
C ASN A 240 -13.74 -3.13 17.57
N SER A 241 -13.35 -3.27 16.29
CA SER A 241 -11.95 -3.20 15.87
C SER A 241 -11.48 -1.77 15.62
N HIS A 242 -12.37 -0.87 15.21
CA HIS A 242 -12.01 0.49 14.81
C HIS A 242 -12.59 1.55 15.75
N PHE A 243 -13.92 1.65 15.88
CA PHE A 243 -14.52 2.82 16.54
C PHE A 243 -14.37 2.80 18.06
N LEU A 244 -14.66 1.68 18.72
CA LEU A 244 -14.55 1.60 20.17
C LEU A 244 -13.10 1.83 20.66
N PRO A 245 -12.06 1.21 20.06
CA PRO A 245 -10.68 1.52 20.39
C PRO A 245 -10.33 2.99 20.18
N ASP A 246 -10.75 3.60 19.07
CA ASP A 246 -10.47 5.01 18.77
C ASP A 246 -11.18 5.97 19.72
N LEU A 247 -12.47 5.75 20.01
CA LEU A 247 -13.25 6.59 20.93
C LEU A 247 -12.66 6.57 22.33
N ILE A 248 -12.41 5.37 22.87
CA ILE A 248 -11.85 5.19 24.22
C ILE A 248 -10.41 5.73 24.27
N GLY A 249 -9.61 5.45 23.24
CA GLY A 249 -8.23 5.92 23.12
C GLY A 249 -8.16 7.45 23.09
N ASN A 250 -8.95 8.09 22.24
CA ASN A 250 -9.01 9.54 22.12
C ASN A 250 -9.54 10.21 23.39
N MET A 251 -10.54 9.62 24.05
CA MET A 251 -11.07 10.13 25.31
C MET A 251 -10.00 10.06 26.42
N ARG A 252 -9.33 8.91 26.59
CA ARG A 252 -8.23 8.76 27.56
C ARG A 252 -7.08 9.72 27.27
N ALA A 253 -6.71 9.87 26.00
CA ALA A 253 -5.68 10.80 25.56
C ALA A 253 -6.10 12.24 25.86
N PHE A 254 -7.36 12.62 25.62
CA PHE A 254 -7.88 13.96 25.91
C PHE A 254 -7.77 14.31 27.40
N SER A 255 -8.13 13.40 28.30
CA SER A 255 -8.05 13.63 29.76
C SER A 255 -6.61 13.70 30.30
N THR A 256 -5.64 13.12 29.59
CA THR A 256 -4.22 13.03 30.01
C THR A 256 -3.27 13.87 29.16
N GLN A 257 -3.81 14.68 28.24
CA GLN A 257 -3.03 15.34 27.21
C GLN A 257 -2.05 16.40 27.73
N SER A 258 -1.11 16.76 26.85
CA SER A 258 -0.21 17.90 27.04
C SER A 258 -0.65 19.08 26.17
N PHE A 259 -0.09 20.25 26.44
CA PHE A 259 -0.36 21.47 25.70
C PHE A 259 0.88 21.85 24.90
N ARG A 260 0.70 22.26 23.64
CA ARG A 260 1.79 22.70 22.77
C ARG A 260 1.64 24.20 22.47
N CYS A 261 2.76 24.93 22.49
CA CYS A 261 2.78 26.29 21.97
C CYS A 261 2.88 26.28 20.44
N VAL A 262 2.05 27.07 19.76
CA VAL A 262 2.06 27.18 18.29
C VAL A 262 3.39 27.75 17.78
N ASP A 263 3.94 28.73 18.48
CA ASP A 263 5.09 29.50 17.98
C ASP A 263 6.43 28.82 18.28
N CYS A 264 6.62 28.29 19.50
CA CYS A 264 7.90 27.72 19.92
C CYS A 264 7.90 26.19 20.09
N ASN A 265 6.78 25.52 19.80
CA ASN A 265 6.61 24.06 19.94
C ASN A 265 6.88 23.47 21.33
N LYS A 266 7.10 24.30 22.35
CA LYS A 266 7.33 23.84 23.72
C LYS A 266 6.09 23.12 24.25
N LYS A 267 6.31 21.92 24.81
CA LYS A 267 5.27 21.08 25.40
C LYS A 267 5.17 21.33 26.90
N TYR A 268 3.95 21.45 27.39
CA TYR A 268 3.64 21.66 28.79
C TYR A 268 2.70 20.55 29.27
N ARG A 269 3.02 19.93 30.41
CA ARG A 269 2.11 18.96 31.05
C ARG A 269 0.84 19.63 31.60
N ARG A 270 0.94 20.89 32.04
CA ARG A 270 -0.17 21.70 32.55
C ARG A 270 -0.06 23.12 31.99
N VAL A 271 -1.19 23.76 31.73
CA VAL A 271 -1.22 25.16 31.27
C VAL A 271 -0.66 26.05 32.39
N PRO A 272 0.29 26.96 32.09
CA PRO A 272 0.72 27.98 33.04
C PRO A 272 -0.46 28.85 33.47
N LEU A 273 -0.46 29.33 34.72
CA LEU A 273 -1.55 30.18 35.23
C LEU A 273 -1.75 31.47 34.42
N SER A 274 -0.72 31.95 33.72
CA SER A 274 -0.80 33.08 32.80
C SER A 274 -1.60 32.79 31.52
N GLY A 275 -1.95 31.53 31.25
CA GLY A 275 -2.65 31.08 30.03
C GLY A 275 -1.81 31.17 28.75
N LYS A 276 -0.56 31.65 28.83
CA LYS A 276 0.34 31.86 27.69
C LYS A 276 1.62 31.06 27.86
N CYS A 277 2.26 30.74 26.74
CA CYS A 277 3.61 30.19 26.76
C CYS A 277 4.61 31.22 27.29
N VAL A 278 5.78 30.76 27.76
CA VAL A 278 6.91 31.61 28.14
C VAL A 278 7.34 32.55 26.99
N CYS A 279 7.16 32.15 25.73
CA CYS A 279 7.43 33.01 24.57
C CYS A 279 6.29 34.00 24.23
N GLY A 280 5.22 34.06 25.02
CA GLY A 280 4.02 34.86 24.74
C GLY A 280 3.01 34.19 23.81
N GLY A 281 3.38 33.07 23.19
CA GLY A 281 2.55 32.34 22.23
C GLY A 281 1.34 31.60 22.83
N ARG A 282 0.35 31.32 21.97
CA ARG A 282 -0.87 30.61 22.37
C ARG A 282 -0.59 29.13 22.59
N LEU A 283 -1.17 28.57 23.65
CA LEU A 283 -1.15 27.14 23.94
C LEU A 283 -2.40 26.48 23.37
N VAL A 284 -2.20 25.37 22.66
CA VAL A 284 -3.27 24.57 22.08
C VAL A 284 -3.26 23.16 22.65
N LEU A 285 -4.46 22.56 22.70
CA LEU A 285 -4.65 21.15 23.02
C LEU A 285 -4.00 20.28 21.94
N THR A 286 -3.37 19.17 22.34
CA THR A 286 -2.87 18.19 21.37
C THR A 286 -3.98 17.31 20.82
N VAL A 287 -5.03 17.06 21.60
CA VAL A 287 -6.23 16.33 21.18
C VAL A 287 -7.43 17.27 21.29
N SER A 288 -8.11 17.47 20.17
CA SER A 288 -9.28 18.35 20.10
C SER A 288 -10.55 17.64 20.57
N HIS A 289 -11.59 18.42 20.89
CA HIS A 289 -12.93 17.88 21.12
C HIS A 289 -13.46 17.09 19.91
N GLY A 290 -13.35 17.68 18.71
CA GLY A 290 -13.87 17.07 17.49
C GLY A 290 -13.24 15.72 17.15
N SER A 291 -11.97 15.49 17.54
CA SER A 291 -11.33 14.19 17.38
C SER A 291 -11.92 13.10 18.28
N VAL A 292 -12.48 13.46 19.45
CA VAL A 292 -13.13 12.51 20.35
C VAL A 292 -14.54 12.16 19.84
N GLU A 293 -15.29 13.13 19.32
CA GLU A 293 -16.67 12.90 18.86
C GLU A 293 -16.79 12.34 17.44
N LYS A 294 -15.73 12.42 16.63
CA LYS A 294 -15.77 12.12 15.18
C LYS A 294 -16.46 10.79 14.85
N TYR A 295 -16.16 9.73 15.61
CA TYR A 295 -16.69 8.38 15.34
C TYR A 295 -17.94 8.04 16.13
N LEU A 296 -18.35 8.87 17.10
CA LEU A 296 -19.50 8.57 17.94
C LEU A 296 -20.78 8.58 17.11
N LYS A 297 -20.94 9.60 16.25
CA LYS A 297 -22.11 9.72 15.36
C LYS A 297 -22.26 8.52 14.44
N ILE A 298 -21.14 8.09 13.85
CA ILE A 298 -21.11 6.95 12.93
C ILE A 298 -21.43 5.65 13.70
N ALA A 299 -20.81 5.44 14.87
CA ALA A 299 -21.07 4.27 15.68
C ALA A 299 -22.55 4.15 16.08
N LYS A 300 -23.19 5.27 16.45
CA LYS A 300 -24.63 5.30 16.74
C LYS A 300 -25.49 4.92 15.55
N MET A 301 -25.21 5.51 14.38
CA MET A 301 -25.91 5.19 13.13
C MET A 301 -25.84 3.68 12.83
N LEU A 302 -24.70 3.03 13.06
CA LEU A 302 -24.55 1.59 12.84
C LEU A 302 -25.36 0.74 13.83
N VAL A 303 -25.36 1.10 15.11
CA VAL A 303 -26.11 0.38 16.15
C VAL A 303 -27.63 0.51 15.98
N GLU A 304 -28.08 1.61 15.37
CA GLU A 304 -29.48 1.86 15.02
C GLU A 304 -29.90 1.11 13.77
N LYS A 305 -29.02 1.02 12.76
CA LYS A 305 -29.32 0.41 11.46
C LYS A 305 -29.20 -1.12 11.47
N TYR A 306 -28.23 -1.67 12.17
CA TYR A 306 -27.92 -3.11 12.17
C TYR A 306 -28.25 -3.77 13.51
N GLU A 307 -28.54 -5.07 13.47
CA GLU A 307 -28.76 -5.87 14.67
C GLU A 307 -27.40 -6.25 15.26
N VAL A 308 -26.93 -5.44 16.21
CA VAL A 308 -25.67 -5.67 16.93
C VAL A 308 -25.92 -6.19 18.34
N ASP A 309 -24.94 -6.91 18.90
CA ASP A 309 -24.94 -7.41 20.27
C ASP A 309 -25.32 -6.28 21.26
N PRO A 310 -26.31 -6.52 22.15
CA PRO A 310 -26.72 -5.55 23.17
C PRO A 310 -25.55 -4.96 23.98
N TYR A 311 -24.51 -5.75 24.24
CA TYR A 311 -23.31 -5.28 24.94
C TYR A 311 -22.60 -4.14 24.18
N ILE A 312 -22.51 -4.24 22.86
CA ILE A 312 -21.88 -3.20 22.02
C ILE A 312 -22.71 -1.92 22.06
N ARG A 313 -24.04 -2.05 21.98
CA ARG A 313 -24.98 -0.92 22.09
C ARG A 313 -24.82 -0.19 23.41
N GLU A 314 -24.90 -0.90 24.54
CA GLU A 314 -24.73 -0.32 25.88
C GLU A 314 -23.36 0.35 26.04
N ARG A 315 -22.31 -0.27 25.49
CA ARG A 315 -20.95 0.28 25.57
C ARG A 315 -20.81 1.60 24.82
N ILE A 316 -21.47 1.77 23.67
CA ILE A 316 -21.51 3.05 22.95
C ILE A 316 -22.29 4.09 23.74
N GLU A 317 -23.44 3.74 24.32
CA GLU A 317 -24.22 4.67 25.16
C GLU A 317 -23.44 5.16 26.38
N ILE A 318 -22.68 4.28 27.04
CA ILE A 318 -21.82 4.65 28.17
C ILE A 318 -20.73 5.63 27.71
N ILE A 319 -20.13 5.41 26.55
CA ILE A 319 -19.11 6.31 25.98
C ILE A 319 -19.73 7.66 25.64
N GLU A 320 -20.92 7.70 25.06
CA GLU A 320 -21.66 8.94 24.77
C GLU A 320 -21.87 9.76 26.05
N LYS A 321 -22.47 9.16 27.08
CA LYS A 321 -22.69 9.83 28.38
C LYS A 321 -21.38 10.32 29.00
N SER A 322 -20.32 9.53 28.85
CA SER A 322 -18.99 9.89 29.36
C SER A 322 -18.40 11.10 28.63
N ILE A 323 -18.54 11.17 27.30
CA ILE A 323 -18.14 12.32 26.48
C ILE A 323 -18.96 13.56 26.90
N GLU A 324 -20.28 13.44 26.98
CA GLU A 324 -21.16 14.54 27.38
C GLU A 324 -20.82 15.10 28.78
N THR A 325 -20.47 14.21 29.73
CA THR A 325 -20.07 14.59 31.10
C THR A 325 -18.72 15.32 31.11
N VAL A 326 -17.76 14.91 30.27
CA VAL A 326 -16.45 15.59 30.20
C VAL A 326 -16.58 16.97 29.57
N PHE A 327 -17.58 17.18 28.70
CA PHE A 327 -17.70 18.41 27.90
C PHE A 327 -18.87 19.32 28.27
N THR A 328 -19.60 19.04 29.36
CA THR A 328 -20.82 19.75 29.79
C THR A 328 -20.63 21.24 30.15
N GLY A 329 -19.41 21.79 30.04
CA GLY A 329 -19.10 23.21 30.29
C GLY A 329 -19.26 24.18 29.11
N LYS A 330 -19.55 23.71 27.89
CA LYS A 330 -19.83 24.60 26.75
C LYS A 330 -21.33 24.81 26.62
N LYS A 331 -21.79 26.05 26.81
CA LYS A 331 -23.20 26.46 26.61
C LYS A 331 -23.72 25.91 25.28
N LYS A 332 -24.66 24.96 25.32
CA LYS A 332 -25.41 24.52 24.14
C LYS A 332 -26.14 25.76 23.58
N GLN A 333 -25.85 26.11 22.34
CA GLN A 333 -26.68 27.05 21.59
C GLN A 333 -27.99 26.32 21.28
N MET A 334 -29.07 26.66 22.00
CA MET A 334 -30.38 26.05 21.78
C MET A 334 -30.92 26.48 20.42
N SER A 335 -31.52 25.55 19.69
CA SER A 335 -32.20 25.85 18.44
C SER A 335 -33.60 26.40 18.74
N LEU A 336 -34.17 27.20 17.83
CA LEU A 336 -35.51 27.77 18.03
C LEU A 336 -36.60 26.68 18.14
N ALA A 337 -36.34 25.49 17.59
CA ALA A 337 -37.21 24.33 17.64
C ALA A 337 -37.23 23.64 19.02
N ASP A 338 -36.23 23.88 19.87
CA ASP A 338 -36.21 23.37 21.24
C ASP A 338 -37.10 24.19 22.20
N PHE A 339 -37.69 25.29 21.70
CA PHE A 339 -38.58 26.19 22.44
C PHE A 339 -40.05 26.12 22.02
N LEU A 340 -40.36 25.43 20.92
CA LEU A 340 -41.71 25.17 20.43
C LEU A 340 -42.10 23.74 20.81
#